data_AF-K1V1C5-F1
#
_entry.id   AF-K1V1C5-F1
#
_cell.length_a   1.000
_cell.length_b   1.000
_cell.length_c   1.000
_cell.angle_alpha   90.00
_cell.angle_beta   90.00
_cell.angle_gamma   90.00
#
_symmetry.space_group_name_H-M   'P 1'
#
loop_
_entity.id
_entity.type
_entity.pdbx_description
1 polymer ?
#
loop_
_entity_poly.entity_id
_entity_poly.type
_entity_poly.pdbx_seq_one_letter_code
_entity_poly.pdbx_strand_id
1 'polypeptide(L)'
;LDRMELIELTSYTREEKFHIAKEHLIPKQIKKHGLKGTQIKINDDVIYMLIDFYTKEAGVRSLERVIASLCRKAAKAVVSGEVKRISFTRKNLKAYLGAEKYLPDEKLSSDEIGVVNGLAWTSVGGVLMPLEVLILEGKGNIETTGSLGDVMKESARLAVSYVRSIARKYNIPE
;
A
#
# COMPACT_ATOMS: atom_id res chain seq x y z
N LEU A 1 -23.48 -4.36 -20.35
CA LEU A 1 -23.65 -5.23 -19.16
C LEU A 1 -24.82 -6.20 -19.28
N ASP A 2 -25.68 -6.12 -20.31
CA ASP A 2 -27.00 -6.78 -20.35
C ASP A 2 -27.02 -8.33 -20.47
N ARG A 3 -25.86 -8.98 -20.57
CA ARG A 3 -25.72 -10.45 -20.68
C ARG A 3 -24.53 -11.02 -19.92
N MET A 4 -24.07 -10.32 -18.88
CA MET A 4 -22.96 -10.77 -18.04
C MET A 4 -23.37 -10.71 -16.58
N GLU A 5 -23.04 -11.76 -15.83
CA GLU A 5 -23.07 -11.73 -14.39
C GLU A 5 -21.74 -11.12 -13.88
N LEU A 6 -21.84 -10.06 -13.09
CA LEU A 6 -20.67 -9.42 -12.51
C LEU A 6 -20.32 -10.13 -11.21
N ILE A 7 -19.20 -10.87 -11.21
CA ILE A 7 -18.62 -11.43 -9.99
C ILE A 7 -17.49 -10.51 -9.55
N GLU A 8 -17.69 -9.80 -8.44
CA GLU A 8 -16.67 -8.94 -7.86
C GLU A 8 -15.69 -9.77 -7.04
N LEU A 9 -14.40 -9.63 -7.34
CA LEU A 9 -13.32 -10.22 -6.56
C LEU A 9 -12.71 -9.14 -5.67
N THR A 10 -12.73 -9.39 -4.37
CA THR A 10 -12.15 -8.49 -3.38
C THR A 10 -10.62 -8.55 -3.38
N SER A 11 -10.02 -7.56 -2.74
CA SER A 11 -8.57 -7.51 -2.53
C SER A 11 -8.15 -8.53 -1.46
N TYR A 12 -6.90 -8.99 -1.53
CA TYR A 12 -6.35 -9.86 -0.48
C TYR A 12 -5.83 -9.05 0.69
N THR A 13 -6.11 -9.53 1.89
CA THR A 13 -5.51 -9.08 3.15
C THR A 13 -4.02 -9.43 3.22
N ARG A 14 -3.30 -8.79 4.14
CA ARG A 14 -1.87 -9.06 4.39
C ARG A 14 -1.59 -10.54 4.67
N GLU A 15 -2.42 -11.19 5.47
CA GLU A 15 -2.27 -12.61 5.83
C GLU A 15 -2.62 -13.54 4.66
N GLU A 16 -3.67 -13.25 3.90
CA GLU A 16 -3.99 -14.03 2.69
C GLU A 16 -2.82 -13.96 1.69
N LYS A 17 -2.23 -12.79 1.48
CA LYS A 17 -1.05 -12.66 0.61
C LYS A 17 0.15 -13.44 1.13
N PHE A 18 0.34 -13.46 2.45
CA PHE A 18 1.41 -14.26 3.08
C PHE A 18 1.24 -15.75 2.76
N HIS A 19 0.04 -16.30 2.98
CA HIS A 19 -0.25 -17.70 2.68
C HIS A 19 -0.16 -18.01 1.19
N ILE A 20 -0.73 -17.17 0.33
CA ILE A 20 -0.60 -17.30 -1.13
C ILE A 20 0.88 -17.31 -1.56
N ALA A 21 1.69 -16.42 -0.98
CA ALA A 21 3.12 -16.37 -1.29
C ALA A 21 3.85 -17.63 -0.84
N LYS A 22 3.62 -18.09 0.39
CA LYS A 22 4.31 -19.23 0.99
C LYS A 22 3.92 -20.55 0.36
N GLU A 23 2.63 -20.77 0.11
CA GLU A 23 2.07 -22.05 -0.33
C GLU A 23 2.07 -22.20 -1.85
N HIS A 24 2.02 -21.08 -2.60
CA HIS A 24 1.88 -21.13 -4.05
C HIS A 24 2.99 -20.38 -4.79
N LEU A 25 3.22 -19.10 -4.50
CA LEU A 25 4.13 -18.28 -5.32
C LEU A 25 5.60 -18.70 -5.18
N ILE A 26 6.08 -18.91 -3.95
CA ILE A 26 7.48 -19.27 -3.69
C ILE A 26 7.80 -20.64 -4.31
N PRO A 27 7.04 -21.73 -4.06
CA PRO A 27 7.29 -23.02 -4.70
C PRO A 27 7.27 -22.93 -6.24
N LYS A 28 6.29 -22.20 -6.79
CA LYS A 28 6.17 -21.96 -8.24
C LYS A 28 7.40 -21.24 -8.79
N GLN A 29 7.88 -20.18 -8.14
CA GLN A 29 9.03 -19.40 -8.60
C GLN A 29 10.35 -20.16 -8.44
N ILE A 30 10.52 -20.94 -7.37
CA ILE A 30 11.68 -21.83 -7.18
C ILE A 30 11.78 -22.82 -8.34
N LYS A 31 10.68 -23.52 -8.65
CA LYS A 31 10.63 -24.47 -9.77
C LYS A 31 10.90 -23.79 -11.12
N LYS A 32 10.29 -22.62 -11.35
CA LYS A 32 10.45 -21.86 -12.61
C LYS A 32 11.89 -21.41 -12.85
N HIS A 33 12.66 -21.12 -11.80
CA HIS A 33 14.05 -20.69 -11.90
C HIS A 33 15.05 -21.85 -11.76
N GLY A 34 14.59 -23.11 -11.74
CA GLY A 34 15.46 -24.29 -11.69
C GLY A 34 16.22 -24.45 -10.36
N LEU A 35 15.78 -23.79 -9.30
CA LEU A 35 16.37 -23.91 -7.97
C LEU A 35 15.83 -25.15 -7.25
N LYS A 36 16.69 -25.84 -6.50
CA LYS A 36 16.25 -26.84 -5.52
C LYS A 36 15.77 -26.12 -4.25
N GLY A 37 14.76 -26.67 -3.57
CA GLY A 37 14.27 -26.11 -2.30
C GLY A 37 15.33 -26.04 -1.20
N THR A 38 16.41 -26.81 -1.30
CA THR A 38 17.56 -26.75 -0.37
C THR A 38 18.51 -25.58 -0.66
N GLN A 39 18.49 -25.01 -1.87
CA GLN A 39 19.39 -23.95 -2.30
C GLN A 39 18.88 -22.54 -1.96
N ILE A 40 17.60 -22.40 -1.63
CA ILE A 40 16.98 -21.11 -1.31
C ILE A 40 16.06 -21.25 -0.10
N LYS A 41 16.19 -20.34 0.86
CA LYS A 41 15.26 -20.19 1.98
C LYS A 41 14.80 -18.74 2.04
N ILE A 42 13.49 -18.53 2.07
CA ILE A 42 12.87 -17.24 2.33
C ILE A 42 12.19 -17.37 3.68
N ASN A 43 12.62 -16.60 4.68
CA ASN A 43 12.00 -16.62 6.00
C ASN A 43 10.64 -15.90 5.96
N ASP A 44 9.74 -16.28 6.86
CA ASP A 44 8.39 -15.69 6.94
C ASP A 44 8.43 -14.16 7.12
N ASP A 45 9.33 -13.64 7.96
CA ASP A 45 9.56 -12.20 8.14
C ASP A 45 9.91 -11.47 6.83
N VAL A 46 10.60 -12.16 5.91
CA VAL A 46 10.94 -11.59 4.60
C VAL A 46 9.68 -11.50 3.75
N ILE A 47 8.81 -12.51 3.79
CA ILE A 47 7.54 -12.47 3.03
C ILE A 47 6.71 -11.26 3.47
N TYR A 48 6.58 -11.02 4.78
CA TYR A 48 5.92 -9.82 5.29
C TYR A 48 6.61 -8.54 4.82
N MET A 49 7.93 -8.47 4.86
CA MET A 49 8.64 -7.30 4.32
C MET A 49 8.39 -7.07 2.83
N LEU A 50 8.32 -8.13 2.03
CA LEU A 50 8.01 -8.02 0.60
C LEU A 50 6.63 -7.40 0.39
N ILE A 51 5.65 -7.88 1.17
CA ILE A 51 4.27 -7.39 1.13
C ILE A 51 4.22 -5.91 1.53
N ASP A 52 4.82 -5.57 2.68
CA ASP A 52 4.66 -4.24 3.30
C ASP A 52 5.48 -3.16 2.58
N PHE A 53 6.71 -3.46 2.17
CA PHE A 53 7.68 -2.43 1.75
C PHE A 53 8.09 -2.49 0.28
N TYR A 54 7.83 -3.60 -0.41
CA TYR A 54 8.22 -3.78 -1.82
C TYR A 54 7.02 -3.92 -2.77
N THR A 55 5.79 -3.98 -2.24
CA THR A 55 4.55 -4.06 -3.02
C THR A 55 3.47 -3.11 -2.48
N LYS A 56 2.64 -2.55 -3.36
CA LYS A 56 1.42 -1.81 -3.01
C LYS A 56 0.38 -2.06 -4.11
N GLU A 57 -0.45 -3.09 -3.90
CA GLU A 57 -1.45 -3.57 -4.86
C GLU A 57 -2.58 -4.29 -4.11
N ALA A 58 -3.74 -4.47 -4.74
CA ALA A 58 -4.83 -5.32 -4.23
C ALA A 58 -4.51 -6.82 -4.32
N GLY A 59 -3.85 -7.24 -5.41
CA GLY A 59 -3.53 -8.62 -5.72
C GLY A 59 -2.14 -9.07 -5.23
N VAL A 60 -1.52 -9.99 -5.98
CA VAL A 60 -0.19 -10.56 -5.70
C VAL A 60 0.75 -10.54 -6.92
N ARG A 61 0.46 -9.75 -7.95
CA ARG A 61 1.23 -9.75 -9.20
C ARG A 61 2.61 -9.09 -9.01
N SER A 62 2.66 -7.94 -8.34
CA SER A 62 3.91 -7.31 -7.93
C SER A 62 4.67 -8.19 -6.96
N LEU A 63 3.97 -8.83 -6.00
CA LEU A 63 4.57 -9.76 -5.05
C LEU A 63 5.27 -10.93 -5.77
N GLU A 64 4.61 -11.56 -6.74
CA GLU A 64 5.20 -12.61 -7.56
C GLU A 64 6.44 -12.11 -8.33
N ARG A 65 6.40 -10.89 -8.88
CA ARG A 65 7.55 -10.28 -9.58
C ARG A 65 8.75 -10.06 -8.64
N VAL A 66 8.51 -9.61 -7.42
CA VAL A 66 9.58 -9.38 -6.44
C VAL A 66 10.18 -10.71 -5.97
N ILE A 67 9.36 -11.72 -5.71
CA ILE A 67 9.82 -13.08 -5.40
C ILE A 67 10.65 -13.66 -6.55
N ALA A 68 10.19 -13.49 -7.80
CA ALA A 68 10.94 -13.93 -8.98
C ALA A 68 12.31 -13.24 -9.10
N SER A 69 12.42 -11.96 -8.72
CA SER A 69 13.70 -11.24 -8.68
C SER A 69 14.67 -11.87 -7.68
N LEU A 70 14.19 -12.21 -6.47
CA LEU A 70 14.99 -12.91 -5.46
C LEU A 70 15.44 -14.28 -5.96
N CYS A 71 14.54 -15.08 -6.54
CA CYS A 71 14.89 -16.38 -7.11
C CYS A 71 15.95 -16.25 -8.22
N ARG A 72 15.85 -15.24 -9.09
CA ARG A 72 16.85 -15.01 -10.15
C ARG A 72 18.22 -14.65 -9.59
N LYS A 73 18.28 -13.78 -8.57
CA LYS A 73 19.53 -13.42 -7.88
C LYS A 73 20.13 -14.64 -7.17
N ALA A 74 19.28 -15.46 -6.55
CA ALA A 74 19.74 -16.70 -5.93
C ALA A 74 20.29 -17.70 -6.95
N ALA A 75 19.60 -17.89 -8.08
CA ALA A 75 20.07 -18.75 -9.16
C ALA A 75 21.44 -18.31 -9.69
N LYS A 76 21.65 -17.01 -9.90
CA LYS A 76 22.95 -16.47 -10.33
C LYS A 76 24.08 -16.81 -9.36
N ALA A 77 23.86 -16.59 -8.06
CA ALA A 77 24.88 -16.82 -7.03
C ALA A 77 25.17 -18.32 -6.81
N VAL A 78 24.17 -19.19 -7.00
CA VAL A 78 24.35 -20.64 -6.93
C VAL A 78 25.09 -21.17 -8.15
N VAL A 79 24.76 -20.70 -9.36
CA VAL A 79 25.40 -21.14 -10.61
C VAL A 79 26.84 -20.65 -10.73
N SER A 80 27.13 -19.44 -10.22
CA SER A 80 28.51 -18.91 -10.16
C SER A 80 29.39 -19.61 -9.13
N GLY A 81 28.83 -20.47 -8.28
CA GLY A 81 29.56 -21.19 -7.24
C GLY A 81 29.94 -20.35 -6.02
N GLU A 82 29.51 -19.08 -5.95
CA GLU A 82 29.75 -18.19 -4.80
C GLU A 82 29.16 -18.79 -3.51
N VAL A 83 27.99 -19.41 -3.62
CA VAL A 83 27.25 -19.97 -2.48
C VAL A 83 26.49 -21.23 -2.87
N LYS A 84 26.48 -22.24 -1.99
CA LYS A 84 25.68 -23.46 -2.19
C LYS A 84 24.19 -23.25 -1.84
N ARG A 85 23.90 -22.31 -0.94
CA ARG A 85 22.56 -22.00 -0.43
C ARG A 85 22.47 -20.53 -0.06
N ILE A 86 21.33 -19.90 -0.37
CA ILE A 86 21.01 -18.53 0.07
C ILE A 86 19.83 -18.56 1.03
N SER A 87 19.96 -17.83 2.13
CA SER A 87 18.84 -17.52 3.03
C SER A 87 18.56 -16.03 2.98
N PHE A 88 17.36 -15.66 2.56
CA PHE A 88 16.89 -14.28 2.63
C PHE A 88 16.40 -14.00 4.05
N THR A 89 16.90 -12.93 4.64
CA THR A 89 16.56 -12.44 5.99
C THR A 89 16.30 -10.94 5.93
N ARG A 90 15.66 -10.37 6.96
CA ARG A 90 15.42 -8.93 7.05
C ARG A 90 16.69 -8.09 6.86
N LYS A 91 17.83 -8.56 7.37
CA LYS A 91 19.12 -7.83 7.33
C LYS A 91 19.73 -7.76 5.93
N ASN A 92 19.60 -8.83 5.13
CA ASN A 92 20.24 -8.89 3.81
C ASN A 92 19.31 -8.50 2.65
N LEU A 93 18.00 -8.40 2.88
CA LEU A 93 17.02 -8.13 1.83
C LEU A 93 17.33 -6.86 1.04
N LYS A 94 17.74 -5.78 1.72
CA LYS A 94 18.10 -4.50 1.10
C LYS A 94 19.29 -4.62 0.12
N ALA A 95 20.25 -5.50 0.41
CA ALA A 95 21.37 -5.73 -0.51
C ALA A 95 20.92 -6.39 -1.82
N TYR A 96 19.83 -7.16 -1.80
CA TYR A 96 19.30 -7.81 -3.00
C TYR A 96 18.26 -6.98 -3.74
N LEU A 97 17.36 -6.29 -3.04
CA LEU A 97 16.23 -5.57 -3.66
C LEU A 97 16.41 -4.04 -3.71
N GLY A 98 17.41 -3.49 -3.04
CA GLY A 98 17.61 -2.06 -2.86
C GLY A 98 16.86 -1.52 -1.63
N ALA A 99 16.68 -0.21 -1.59
CA ALA A 99 15.89 0.45 -0.55
C ALA A 99 14.42 0.01 -0.59
N GLU A 100 13.75 0.15 0.55
CA GLU A 100 12.30 -0.05 0.67
C GLU A 100 11.58 0.95 -0.23
N LYS A 101 10.59 0.47 -1.01
CA LYS A 101 9.91 1.27 -2.03
C LYS A 101 8.71 2.00 -1.50
N TYR A 102 8.06 1.41 -0.50
CA TYR A 102 6.89 1.95 0.16
C TYR A 102 7.21 2.12 1.63
N LEU A 103 6.79 3.26 2.17
CA LEU A 103 6.83 3.52 3.59
C LEU A 103 5.49 3.06 4.19
N PRO A 104 5.47 2.71 5.49
CA PRO A 104 4.22 2.58 6.23
C PRO A 104 3.38 3.84 6.05
N ASP A 105 2.06 3.69 6.07
CA ASP A 105 1.18 4.85 6.09
C ASP A 105 1.53 5.70 7.33
N GLU A 106 1.64 7.01 7.15
CA GLU A 106 1.98 7.92 8.23
C GLU A 106 0.85 7.90 9.26
N LYS A 107 1.18 7.45 10.47
CA LYS A 107 0.28 7.55 11.60
C LYS A 107 0.54 8.89 12.26
N LEU A 108 -0.49 9.73 12.35
CA LEU A 108 -0.44 10.95 13.15
C LEU A 108 0.00 10.59 14.57
N SER A 109 1.02 11.29 15.07
CA SER A 109 1.62 11.00 16.37
C SER A 109 0.74 11.43 17.55
N SER A 110 -0.18 12.37 17.30
CA SER A 110 -1.16 12.91 18.23
C SER A 110 -2.39 13.40 17.45
N ASP A 111 -3.50 13.64 18.17
CA ASP A 111 -4.67 14.29 17.59
C ASP A 111 -4.32 15.73 17.20
N GLU A 112 -4.52 16.08 15.92
CA GLU A 112 -4.23 17.40 15.37
C GLU A 112 -5.51 18.14 14.99
N ILE A 113 -5.57 19.43 15.33
CA ILE A 113 -6.71 20.28 14.97
C ILE A 113 -6.62 20.60 13.48
N GLY A 114 -7.71 20.36 12.75
CA GLY A 114 -7.78 20.61 11.31
C GLY A 114 -7.33 19.45 10.44
N VAL A 115 -7.03 18.28 11.02
CA VAL A 115 -6.71 17.06 10.27
C VAL A 115 -7.71 15.97 10.59
N VAL A 116 -8.22 15.28 9.57
CA VAL A 116 -9.10 14.12 9.72
C VAL A 116 -8.67 12.98 8.81
N ASN A 117 -8.78 11.75 9.29
CA ASN A 117 -8.47 10.56 8.48
C ASN A 117 -9.70 10.11 7.69
N GLY A 118 -9.66 10.31 6.37
CA GLY A 118 -10.65 9.78 5.44
C GLY A 118 -10.30 8.37 4.98
N LEU A 119 -11.33 7.59 4.62
CA LEU A 119 -11.17 6.34 3.88
C LEU A 119 -11.45 6.61 2.41
N ALA A 120 -10.45 6.38 1.56
CA ALA A 120 -10.59 6.53 0.12
C ALA A 120 -10.62 5.15 -0.55
N TRP A 121 -11.54 4.97 -1.49
CA TRP A 121 -11.58 3.80 -2.36
C TRP A 121 -10.76 4.08 -3.62
N THR A 122 -9.68 3.34 -3.81
CA THR A 122 -8.80 3.49 -4.98
C THR A 122 -8.83 2.24 -5.85
N SER A 123 -8.23 2.33 -7.04
CA SER A 123 -8.05 1.20 -7.95
C SER A 123 -7.21 0.06 -7.37
N VAL A 124 -6.46 0.30 -6.29
CA VAL A 124 -5.63 -0.70 -5.60
C VAL A 124 -6.20 -1.09 -4.22
N GLY A 125 -7.42 -0.67 -3.90
CA GLY A 125 -8.12 -0.97 -2.66
C GLY A 125 -8.38 0.28 -1.80
N GLY A 126 -8.89 0.04 -0.60
CA GLY A 126 -9.10 1.09 0.40
C GLY A 126 -7.77 1.61 0.96
N VAL A 127 -7.62 2.93 1.05
CA VAL A 127 -6.47 3.59 1.67
C VAL A 127 -6.93 4.62 2.69
N LEU A 128 -6.15 4.80 3.74
CA LEU A 128 -6.29 5.95 4.63
C LEU A 128 -5.73 7.20 3.92
N MET A 129 -6.50 8.28 3.94
CA MET A 129 -6.14 9.54 3.31
C MET A 129 -6.37 10.67 4.31
N PRO A 130 -5.30 11.29 4.84
CA PRO A 130 -5.44 12.47 5.69
C PRO A 130 -6.01 13.62 4.85
N LEU A 131 -7.02 14.29 5.40
CA LEU A 131 -7.61 15.51 4.87
C LEU A 131 -7.28 16.63 5.84
N GLU A 132 -6.71 17.71 5.31
CA GLU A 132 -6.23 18.84 6.10
C GLU A 132 -6.98 20.11 5.72
N VAL A 133 -7.25 20.93 6.73
CA VAL A 133 -7.83 22.27 6.56
C VAL A 133 -7.01 23.28 7.34
N LEU A 134 -6.81 24.45 6.73
CA LEU A 134 -6.10 25.57 7.34
C LEU A 134 -7.00 26.80 7.31
N ILE A 135 -7.00 27.54 8.42
CA ILE A 135 -7.73 28.80 8.56
C ILE A 135 -6.71 29.93 8.52
N LEU A 136 -6.93 30.88 7.61
CA LEU A 136 -6.11 32.08 7.44
C LEU A 136 -7.00 33.32 7.56
N GLU A 137 -6.44 34.41 8.07
CA GLU A 137 -7.13 35.71 8.11
C GLU A 137 -7.39 36.22 6.69
N GLY A 138 -8.62 36.61 6.39
CA GLY A 138 -8.97 37.07 5.04
C GLY A 138 -10.46 37.24 4.82
N LYS A 139 -10.87 37.20 3.55
CA LYS A 139 -12.26 37.48 3.11
C LYS A 139 -13.22 36.29 3.24
N GLY A 140 -12.79 35.18 3.85
CA GLY A 140 -13.63 33.98 4.01
C GLY A 140 -13.83 33.15 2.73
N ASN A 141 -12.89 33.25 1.78
CA ASN A 141 -12.85 32.42 0.58
C ASN A 141 -12.40 30.99 0.91
N ILE A 142 -12.92 30.01 0.18
CA ILE A 142 -12.54 28.60 0.31
C ILE A 142 -11.65 28.25 -0.88
N GLU A 143 -10.39 27.93 -0.60
CA GLU A 143 -9.46 27.40 -1.58
C GLU A 143 -9.26 25.91 -1.33
N THR A 144 -9.36 25.11 -2.39
CA THR A 144 -9.24 23.66 -2.33
C THR A 144 -8.08 23.20 -3.21
N THR A 145 -7.18 22.39 -2.67
CA THR A 145 -5.98 21.88 -3.35
C THR A 145 -6.09 20.37 -3.61
N GLY A 146 -5.12 19.75 -4.28
CA GLY A 146 -5.09 18.30 -4.51
C GLY A 146 -5.81 17.82 -5.79
N SER A 147 -5.91 18.67 -6.82
CA SER A 147 -6.49 18.32 -8.13
C SER A 147 -7.93 17.78 -8.05
N LEU A 148 -8.74 18.38 -7.18
CA LEU A 148 -10.13 17.98 -6.96
C LEU A 148 -11.00 18.28 -8.20
N GLY A 149 -11.82 17.31 -8.57
CA GLY A 149 -12.88 17.49 -9.57
C GLY A 149 -14.00 18.40 -9.06
N ASP A 150 -14.87 18.84 -9.96
CA ASP A 150 -15.89 19.85 -9.63
C ASP A 150 -16.90 19.37 -8.58
N VAL A 151 -17.22 18.07 -8.58
CA VAL A 151 -18.07 17.43 -7.55
C VAL A 151 -17.46 17.58 -6.15
N MET A 152 -16.14 17.45 -6.02
CA MET A 152 -15.46 17.59 -4.74
C MET A 152 -15.37 19.06 -4.31
N LYS A 153 -15.18 19.99 -5.26
CA LYS A 153 -15.22 21.43 -4.97
C LYS A 153 -16.60 21.87 -4.47
N GLU A 154 -17.66 21.34 -5.08
CA GLU A 154 -19.04 21.57 -4.64
C GLU A 154 -19.27 21.00 -3.24
N SER A 155 -18.86 19.77 -2.99
CA SER A 155 -18.97 19.12 -1.68
C SER A 155 -18.26 19.91 -0.58
N ALA A 156 -17.06 20.44 -0.87
CA ALA A 156 -16.31 21.27 0.07
C ALA A 156 -17.06 22.59 0.41
N ARG A 157 -17.67 23.25 -0.58
CA ARG A 157 -18.48 24.46 -0.38
C ARG A 157 -19.76 24.16 0.42
N LEU A 158 -20.39 23.03 0.18
CA LEU A 158 -21.56 22.57 0.94
C LEU A 158 -21.19 22.31 2.41
N ALA A 159 -20.05 21.67 2.68
CA ALA A 159 -19.58 21.43 4.04
C ALA A 159 -19.40 22.73 4.82
N VAL A 160 -18.76 23.75 4.23
CA VAL A 160 -18.61 25.06 4.88
C VAL A 160 -19.96 25.77 5.07
N SER A 161 -20.85 25.69 4.08
CA SER A 161 -22.20 26.26 4.18
C SER A 161 -23.00 25.61 5.31
N TYR A 162 -22.90 24.29 5.46
CA TYR A 162 -23.51 23.54 6.54
C TYR A 162 -22.96 23.98 7.90
N VAL A 163 -21.63 24.04 8.07
CA VAL A 163 -20.99 24.49 9.32
C VAL A 163 -21.45 25.91 9.69
N ARG A 164 -21.51 26.83 8.73
CA ARG A 164 -22.05 28.19 8.96
C ARG A 164 -23.49 28.18 9.47
N SER A 165 -24.34 27.28 8.95
CA SER A 165 -25.75 27.17 9.40
C SER A 165 -25.90 26.72 10.85
N ILE A 166 -24.91 25.98 11.38
CA ILE A 166 -24.90 25.46 12.76
C ILE A 166 -23.88 26.14 13.67
N ALA A 167 -23.18 27.19 13.21
CA ALA A 167 -22.06 27.82 13.90
C ALA A 167 -22.42 28.27 15.33
N ARG A 168 -23.61 28.87 15.50
CA ARG A 168 -24.13 29.31 16.82
C ARG A 168 -24.30 28.17 17.82
N LYS A 169 -24.62 26.95 17.35
CA LYS A 169 -24.77 25.77 18.21
C LYS A 169 -23.43 25.29 18.79
N TYR A 170 -22.34 25.52 18.05
CA TYR A 170 -21.00 25.05 18.40
C TYR A 170 -20.07 26.19 18.85
N ASN A 171 -20.62 27.38 19.11
CA ASN A 171 -19.88 28.57 19.54
C ASN A 171 -18.70 28.92 18.61
N ILE A 172 -18.87 28.70 17.30
CA ILE A 172 -17.90 29.08 16.29
C ILE A 172 -18.11 30.58 15.98
N PRO A 173 -17.06 31.42 16.05
CA PRO A 173 -17.16 32.84 15.69
C PRO A 173 -17.62 33.02 14.23
N GLU A 174 -18.45 34.04 13.97
CA GLU A 174 -18.86 34.42 12.61
C GLU A 174 -17.70 35.00 11.80
#